data_AF-A0A3R8LUG6-F1
#
_entry.id   AF-A0A3R8LUG6-F1
#
_cell.length_a   1.000
_cell.length_b   1.000
_cell.length_c   1.000
_cell.angle_alpha   90.00
_cell.angle_beta   90.00
_cell.angle_gamma   90.00
#
_symmetry.space_group_name_H-M   'P 1'
#
loop_
_entity.id
_entity.type
_entity.pdbx_description
1 polymer ?
#
loop_
_entity_poly.entity_id
_entity_poly.type
_entity_poly.pdbx_seq_one_letter_code
_entity_poly.pdbx_strand_id
1 'polypeptide(L)'
;MKKNKYIYGTIAATTAITLATVGASTVSADTQYGIVLNRVTGEWQTVNHVTGEIVKSEPNGTYSTYDEANAGLSSWLETQASTVETPAAETPVAETPKTSADVKPALDAQQAVVDATAAEANQAQADADAANQAVTTAEAEVATATEAVKDAEANAVNATPENIAANQADQTANLADQAANATDTDEVNAEIADQTGKVADAQTAVDTAQAEKDAADANVATKEADVKAAQDAISGTGLAEAQATLDQATDDVATATTALDAATKAANAAKKTDADRQTAIDAATTDVAVKTDAVTTASAKLTAAQDAVKQTTAALTKATDAVKSAQDALALTNADTVTIVNKPLKLTSKQKEVLGVSVDELTFAEAYALDNKNSTNATKGALRATGFEVAQASSTNISLADKNKIANIDALTNEQQTELSLYAAKVLTEVRKVLGRPAMGVTDASLQSATNQATKYIARGTSARQDGHLWGDYIGENISLTASRHTMTDM
;
A
#
# COMPACT_ATOMS: atom_id res chain seq x y z
N MET A 1 -23.82 -8.80 30.59
CA MET A 1 -24.71 -7.94 31.42
C MET A 1 -26.11 -8.10 30.84
N LYS A 2 -27.24 -8.45 31.48
CA LYS A 2 -27.73 -8.49 32.87
C LYS A 2 -28.75 -9.64 32.99
N LYS A 3 -28.97 -10.11 34.23
CA LYS A 3 -29.90 -11.15 34.69
C LYS A 3 -31.38 -10.71 34.65
N ASN A 4 -32.30 -11.69 34.55
CA ASN A 4 -33.53 -11.89 35.37
C ASN A 4 -34.31 -13.11 34.81
N LYS A 5 -34.71 -14.21 35.48
CA LYS A 5 -35.10 -14.63 36.86
C LYS A 5 -36.64 -14.63 37.09
N TYR A 6 -37.17 -15.81 37.46
CA TYR A 6 -38.51 -16.20 37.99
C TYR A 6 -39.68 -16.22 36.99
N ILE A 7 -40.52 -17.27 36.93
CA ILE A 7 -41.51 -17.67 37.95
C ILE A 7 -41.61 -19.20 38.14
N TYR A 8 -41.64 -19.62 39.40
CA TYR A 8 -42.09 -20.92 39.93
C TYR A 8 -43.53 -20.76 40.43
N GLY A 9 -44.39 -21.79 40.32
CA GLY A 9 -45.73 -21.79 40.90
C GLY A 9 -46.41 -23.16 40.87
N THR A 10 -46.23 -23.90 41.96
CA THR A 10 -46.80 -25.19 42.36
C THR A 10 -48.34 -25.19 42.48
N ILE A 11 -49.01 -26.35 42.33
CA ILE A 11 -49.99 -26.90 43.30
C ILE A 11 -50.27 -28.38 42.94
N ALA A 12 -50.13 -29.24 43.94
CA ALA A 12 -50.67 -30.60 44.00
C ALA A 12 -51.75 -30.62 45.08
N ALA A 13 -52.89 -31.29 44.86
CA ALA A 13 -53.71 -31.89 45.92
C ALA A 13 -54.80 -32.83 45.36
N THR A 14 -54.72 -34.06 45.85
CA THR A 14 -55.66 -35.18 45.93
C THR A 14 -57.07 -34.77 46.43
N THR A 15 -58.12 -35.56 46.15
CA THR A 15 -59.02 -36.23 47.15
C THR A 15 -60.21 -36.93 46.43
N ALA A 16 -60.49 -38.18 46.79
CA ALA A 16 -61.68 -38.95 46.42
C ALA A 16 -62.78 -38.81 47.48
N ILE A 17 -64.07 -38.84 47.10
CA ILE A 17 -65.21 -38.94 48.02
C ILE A 17 -66.25 -39.93 47.48
N THR A 18 -66.66 -40.85 48.35
CA THR A 18 -67.75 -41.83 48.24
C THR A 18 -68.74 -41.60 49.40
N LEU A 19 -70.05 -41.88 49.24
CA LEU A 19 -71.20 -42.06 50.19
C LEU A 19 -72.43 -41.20 49.79
N ALA A 20 -73.71 -41.54 50.01
CA ALA A 20 -74.44 -42.66 50.64
C ALA A 20 -75.95 -42.61 50.29
N THR A 21 -76.65 -43.71 50.59
CA THR A 21 -78.10 -44.02 50.49
C THR A 21 -78.91 -43.65 51.77
N VAL A 22 -80.25 -43.82 51.74
CA VAL A 22 -81.29 -43.95 52.83
C VAL A 22 -82.25 -42.74 52.95
N GLY A 23 -83.58 -42.80 53.16
CA GLY A 23 -84.53 -43.88 53.52
C GLY A 23 -86.00 -43.39 53.69
N ALA A 24 -86.84 -44.29 54.20
CA ALA A 24 -88.32 -44.40 54.18
C ALA A 24 -89.15 -43.57 55.20
N SER A 25 -90.50 -43.68 55.15
CA SER A 25 -91.43 -43.63 56.31
C SER A 25 -92.82 -44.24 56.05
N THR A 26 -93.36 -44.95 57.05
CA THR A 26 -94.70 -45.58 57.21
C THR A 26 -95.34 -45.08 58.53
N VAL A 27 -96.68 -45.13 58.69
CA VAL A 27 -97.40 -44.96 59.99
C VAL A 27 -98.62 -45.91 60.09
N SER A 28 -98.95 -46.32 61.33
CA SER A 28 -99.75 -47.47 61.82
C SER A 28 -100.96 -47.07 62.70
N ALA A 29 -101.94 -47.96 62.89
CA ALA A 29 -102.69 -48.14 64.16
C ALA A 29 -103.37 -49.54 64.26
N ASP A 30 -103.31 -50.18 65.44
CA ASP A 30 -103.87 -51.49 65.84
C ASP A 30 -104.47 -51.38 67.27
N THR A 31 -105.50 -52.17 67.63
CA THR A 31 -106.16 -52.13 68.98
C THR A 31 -106.41 -53.52 69.59
N GLN A 32 -106.56 -53.55 70.93
CA GLN A 32 -106.07 -54.56 71.90
C GLN A 32 -106.96 -55.79 72.20
N TYR A 33 -108.08 -56.05 71.51
CA TYR A 33 -108.91 -57.25 71.72
C TYR A 33 -109.43 -57.84 70.39
N GLY A 34 -109.38 -59.17 70.23
CA GLY A 34 -109.74 -59.87 68.98
C GLY A 34 -110.97 -60.76 69.12
N ILE A 35 -111.87 -60.70 68.12
CA ILE A 35 -113.08 -61.53 68.01
C ILE A 35 -112.78 -62.73 67.09
N VAL A 36 -112.99 -63.96 67.58
CA VAL A 36 -112.65 -65.19 66.86
C VAL A 36 -113.82 -66.17 66.86
N LEU A 37 -114.17 -66.75 65.71
CA LEU A 37 -115.26 -67.72 65.57
C LEU A 37 -114.79 -69.11 66.00
N ASN A 38 -115.42 -69.68 67.03
CA ASN A 38 -115.14 -71.04 67.46
C ASN A 38 -115.74 -72.03 66.46
N ARG A 39 -114.90 -72.65 65.64
CA ARG A 39 -115.32 -73.53 64.54
C ARG A 39 -115.99 -74.84 64.97
N VAL A 40 -115.96 -75.19 66.26
CA VAL A 40 -116.62 -76.41 66.78
C VAL A 40 -118.05 -76.12 67.25
N THR A 41 -118.29 -74.94 67.83
CA THR A 41 -119.62 -74.55 68.37
C THR A 41 -120.36 -73.52 67.51
N GLY A 42 -119.68 -72.85 66.59
CA GLY A 42 -120.26 -71.84 65.71
C GLY A 42 -120.52 -70.48 66.37
N GLU A 43 -119.98 -70.24 67.57
CA GLU A 43 -120.18 -69.01 68.34
C GLU A 43 -118.95 -68.09 68.25
N TRP A 44 -119.17 -66.78 68.16
CA TRP A 44 -118.10 -65.78 68.18
C TRP A 44 -117.70 -65.48 69.62
N GLN A 45 -116.42 -65.64 69.94
CA GLN A 45 -115.87 -65.43 71.28
C GLN A 45 -114.87 -64.27 71.26
N THR A 46 -114.92 -63.42 72.29
CA THR A 46 -113.93 -62.36 72.49
C THR A 46 -112.93 -62.83 73.55
N VAL A 47 -111.67 -62.96 73.17
CA VAL A 47 -110.61 -63.56 74.01
C VAL A 47 -109.53 -62.53 74.31
N ASN A 48 -109.10 -62.47 75.57
CA ASN A 48 -107.96 -61.65 75.96
C ASN A 48 -106.66 -62.33 75.49
N HIS A 49 -105.97 -61.75 74.49
CA HIS A 49 -104.75 -62.31 73.89
C HIS A 49 -103.57 -62.49 74.87
N VAL A 50 -103.57 -61.81 76.02
CA VAL A 50 -102.47 -61.86 77.00
C VAL A 50 -102.68 -62.94 78.05
N THR A 51 -103.93 -63.21 78.45
CA THR A 51 -104.24 -64.21 79.50
C THR A 51 -104.89 -65.48 78.97
N GLY A 52 -105.39 -65.48 77.73
CA GLY A 52 -106.08 -66.62 77.10
C GLY A 52 -107.50 -66.86 77.63
N GLU A 53 -108.00 -66.02 78.53
CA GLU A 53 -109.34 -66.16 79.12
C GLU A 53 -110.42 -65.56 78.22
N ILE A 54 -111.57 -66.25 78.15
CA ILE A 54 -112.75 -65.83 77.40
C ILE A 54 -113.51 -64.79 78.21
N VAL A 55 -113.63 -63.58 77.67
CA VAL A 55 -114.20 -62.43 78.39
C VAL A 55 -115.73 -62.33 78.18
N LYS A 56 -116.26 -62.85 77.05
CA LYS A 56 -117.70 -63.01 76.79
C LYS A 56 -117.97 -64.03 75.67
N SER A 57 -119.07 -64.79 75.78
CA SER A 57 -119.50 -65.86 74.84
C SER A 57 -121.03 -65.84 74.73
N GLU A 58 -121.61 -65.68 73.53
CA GLU A 58 -123.07 -65.71 73.30
C GLU A 58 -123.46 -66.53 72.05
N PRO A 59 -124.61 -67.25 72.04
CA PRO A 59 -125.03 -68.13 70.94
C PRO A 59 -125.69 -67.43 69.74
N ASN A 60 -125.62 -68.11 68.60
CA ASN A 60 -125.90 -67.73 67.21
C ASN A 60 -127.32 -67.18 66.88
N GLY A 61 -127.40 -66.22 65.94
CA GLY A 61 -128.66 -65.79 65.28
C GLY A 61 -128.42 -65.00 63.98
N THR A 62 -128.90 -65.53 62.85
CA THR A 62 -128.89 -64.91 61.50
C THR A 62 -130.20 -64.19 61.17
N TYR A 63 -130.15 -62.95 60.66
CA TYR A 63 -131.25 -62.30 59.92
C TYR A 63 -130.72 -61.37 58.81
N SER A 64 -131.24 -61.51 57.59
CA SER A 64 -130.99 -60.62 56.44
C SER A 64 -132.30 -60.35 55.69
N THR A 65 -133.12 -59.44 56.24
CA THR A 65 -133.81 -58.31 55.56
C THR A 65 -134.90 -57.73 56.48
N TYR A 66 -135.14 -56.43 56.28
CA TYR A 66 -135.83 -55.49 57.19
C TYR A 66 -137.37 -55.70 57.27
N ASP A 67 -137.96 -56.52 56.40
CA ASP A 67 -139.42 -56.62 56.25
C ASP A 67 -140.10 -57.76 57.04
N GLU A 68 -139.36 -58.71 57.64
CA GLU A 68 -139.93 -59.79 58.48
C GLU A 68 -139.70 -59.60 59.99
N ALA A 69 -138.85 -58.65 60.41
CA ALA A 69 -138.70 -58.27 61.82
C ALA A 69 -139.96 -57.59 62.40
N ASN A 70 -140.86 -57.13 61.53
CA ASN A 70 -142.11 -56.47 61.91
C ASN A 70 -143.21 -57.45 62.36
N ALA A 71 -143.04 -58.77 62.18
CA ALA A 71 -144.00 -59.78 62.64
C ALA A 71 -143.70 -60.29 64.07
N GLY A 72 -142.44 -60.19 64.54
CA GLY A 72 -142.03 -60.65 65.88
C GLY A 72 -142.45 -59.72 67.02
N LEU A 73 -142.63 -58.43 66.73
CA LEU A 73 -142.98 -57.43 67.74
C LEU A 73 -144.43 -57.58 68.24
N SER A 74 -145.35 -58.04 67.39
CA SER A 74 -146.75 -58.30 67.80
C SER A 74 -146.88 -59.48 68.77
N SER A 75 -146.01 -60.49 68.70
CA SER A 75 -146.12 -61.68 69.56
C SER A 75 -145.57 -61.46 70.97
N TRP A 76 -144.63 -60.51 71.17
CA TRP A 76 -144.05 -60.24 72.49
C TRP A 76 -144.89 -59.22 73.29
N LEU A 77 -145.51 -58.25 72.61
CA LEU A 77 -146.45 -57.31 73.21
C LEU A 77 -147.74 -57.99 73.72
N GLU A 78 -148.09 -59.17 73.20
CA GLU A 78 -149.24 -59.96 73.66
C GLU A 78 -148.94 -60.85 74.89
N THR A 79 -147.66 -61.02 75.27
CA THR A 79 -147.27 -61.96 76.34
C THR A 79 -146.90 -61.29 77.68
N GLN A 80 -146.73 -59.96 77.73
CA GLN A 80 -146.45 -59.21 78.97
C GLN A 80 -147.68 -58.47 79.56
N ALA A 81 -148.86 -58.60 78.93
CA ALA A 81 -150.12 -58.03 79.42
C ALA A 81 -150.96 -59.01 80.25
N SER A 82 -150.34 -59.98 80.91
CA SER A 82 -151.03 -60.85 81.88
C SER A 82 -150.08 -61.24 83.00
N THR A 83 -149.98 -60.39 84.03
CA THR A 83 -149.91 -60.74 85.47
C THR A 83 -149.54 -59.51 86.32
N VAL A 84 -150.45 -58.52 86.38
CA VAL A 84 -150.55 -57.67 87.58
C VAL A 84 -151.64 -58.29 88.45
N GLU A 85 -151.22 -58.96 89.52
CA GLU A 85 -152.13 -59.42 90.57
C GLU A 85 -152.74 -58.22 91.32
N THR A 86 -154.06 -58.30 91.44
CA THR A 86 -154.99 -57.51 92.26
C THR A 86 -154.57 -57.31 93.72
N PRO A 87 -154.79 -56.12 94.30
CA PRO A 87 -155.04 -55.96 95.74
C PRO A 87 -156.53 -56.15 96.04
N ALA A 88 -156.78 -56.81 97.18
CA ALA A 88 -158.08 -57.26 97.65
C ALA A 88 -159.08 -56.14 97.99
N ALA A 89 -160.35 -56.50 97.86
CA ALA A 89 -161.50 -55.70 98.27
C ALA A 89 -161.55 -55.50 99.80
N GLU A 90 -161.79 -54.28 100.26
CA GLU A 90 -162.35 -54.00 101.59
C GLU A 90 -163.52 -53.01 101.49
N THR A 91 -164.70 -53.48 101.90
CA THR A 91 -165.93 -52.71 102.15
C THR A 91 -165.90 -52.07 103.55
N PRO A 92 -166.68 -50.99 103.80
CA PRO A 92 -166.43 -50.06 104.90
C PRO A 92 -166.90 -50.63 106.24
N VAL A 93 -166.04 -50.58 107.25
CA VAL A 93 -166.46 -50.74 108.66
C VAL A 93 -166.31 -49.38 109.34
N ALA A 94 -167.46 -48.87 109.78
CA ALA A 94 -167.59 -47.57 110.41
C ALA A 94 -166.72 -47.43 111.67
N GLU A 95 -166.25 -46.21 111.81
CA GLU A 95 -165.24 -45.73 112.73
C GLU A 95 -165.46 -46.08 114.21
N THR A 96 -164.32 -46.32 114.86
CA THR A 96 -164.08 -45.80 116.21
C THR A 96 -162.71 -45.09 116.20
N PRO A 97 -162.55 -43.94 116.86
CA PRO A 97 -161.36 -43.11 116.70
C PRO A 97 -160.09 -43.83 117.17
N LYS A 98 -159.07 -43.84 116.31
CA LYS A 98 -157.73 -44.38 116.59
C LYS A 98 -156.71 -43.24 116.79
N THR A 99 -155.59 -43.57 117.41
CA THR A 99 -154.61 -42.60 117.89
C THR A 99 -153.45 -42.41 116.89
N SER A 100 -152.63 -41.36 117.10
CA SER A 100 -151.47 -41.03 116.23
C SER A 100 -150.46 -42.17 116.02
N ALA A 101 -150.42 -43.19 116.88
CA ALA A 101 -149.55 -44.35 116.71
C ALA A 101 -150.05 -45.31 115.59
N ASP A 102 -151.34 -45.26 115.27
CA ASP A 102 -152.00 -46.19 114.36
C ASP A 102 -151.87 -45.80 112.86
N VAL A 103 -151.39 -44.58 112.54
CA VAL A 103 -151.38 -44.02 111.16
C VAL A 103 -150.00 -43.76 110.56
N LYS A 104 -148.94 -43.66 111.37
CA LYS A 104 -147.57 -43.40 110.87
C LYS A 104 -147.05 -44.46 109.89
N PRO A 105 -147.22 -45.78 110.12
CA PRO A 105 -146.70 -46.80 109.21
C PRO A 105 -147.31 -46.73 107.80
N ALA A 106 -148.59 -46.35 107.69
CA ALA A 106 -149.29 -46.26 106.41
C ALA A 106 -148.80 -45.08 105.56
N LEU A 107 -148.48 -43.94 106.20
CA LEU A 107 -147.96 -42.76 105.50
C LEU A 107 -146.53 -42.99 104.99
N ASP A 108 -145.69 -43.63 105.81
CA ASP A 108 -144.31 -44.00 105.41
C ASP A 108 -144.34 -44.99 104.22
N ALA A 109 -145.31 -45.93 104.19
CA ALA A 109 -145.49 -46.84 103.05
C ALA A 109 -145.95 -46.11 101.77
N GLN A 110 -146.80 -45.09 101.87
CA GLN A 110 -147.24 -44.31 100.72
C GLN A 110 -146.13 -43.45 100.11
N GLN A 111 -145.26 -42.86 100.96
CA GLN A 111 -144.09 -42.13 100.47
C GLN A 111 -143.12 -43.05 99.72
N ALA A 112 -142.91 -44.28 100.21
CA ALA A 112 -142.07 -45.26 99.52
C ALA A 112 -142.61 -45.64 98.13
N VAL A 113 -143.93 -45.73 97.97
CA VAL A 113 -144.56 -45.98 96.66
C VAL A 113 -144.37 -44.79 95.72
N VAL A 114 -144.55 -43.55 96.21
CA VAL A 114 -144.34 -42.33 95.40
C VAL A 114 -142.88 -42.23 94.93
N ASP A 115 -141.92 -42.50 95.81
CA ASP A 115 -140.49 -42.48 95.47
C ASP A 115 -140.15 -43.56 94.42
N ALA A 116 -140.74 -44.76 94.54
CA ALA A 116 -140.57 -45.84 93.57
C ALA A 116 -141.15 -45.49 92.19
N THR A 117 -142.38 -44.94 92.14
CA THR A 117 -143.00 -44.53 90.88
C THR A 117 -142.27 -43.36 90.21
N ALA A 118 -141.72 -42.41 90.99
CA ALA A 118 -140.89 -41.35 90.45
C ALA A 118 -139.59 -41.89 89.84
N ALA A 119 -138.98 -42.91 90.46
CA ALA A 119 -137.82 -43.58 89.92
C ALA A 119 -138.12 -44.33 88.61
N GLU A 120 -139.24 -45.06 88.55
CA GLU A 120 -139.68 -45.76 87.33
C GLU A 120 -139.99 -44.78 86.18
N ALA A 121 -140.65 -43.66 86.46
CA ALA A 121 -140.95 -42.64 85.45
C ALA A 121 -139.66 -42.01 84.89
N ASN A 122 -138.67 -41.74 85.74
CA ASN A 122 -137.36 -41.24 85.31
C ASN A 122 -136.61 -42.26 84.46
N GLN A 123 -136.69 -43.55 84.80
CA GLN A 123 -136.08 -44.62 84.01
C GLN A 123 -136.74 -44.76 82.63
N ALA A 124 -138.08 -44.73 82.56
CA ALA A 124 -138.80 -44.79 81.29
C ALA A 124 -138.49 -43.59 80.38
N GLN A 125 -138.33 -42.39 80.95
CA GLN A 125 -137.91 -41.20 80.19
C GLN A 125 -136.48 -41.35 79.66
N ALA A 126 -135.56 -41.87 80.48
CA ALA A 126 -134.18 -42.13 80.05
C ALA A 126 -134.12 -43.18 78.91
N ASP A 127 -134.94 -44.22 78.97
CA ASP A 127 -135.02 -45.24 77.93
C ASP A 127 -135.60 -44.68 76.62
N ALA A 128 -136.61 -43.80 76.71
CA ALA A 128 -137.17 -43.11 75.55
C ALA A 128 -136.16 -42.14 74.89
N ASP A 129 -135.39 -41.40 75.70
CA ASP A 129 -134.34 -40.52 75.19
C ASP A 129 -133.21 -41.32 74.52
N ALA A 130 -132.83 -42.47 75.08
CA ALA A 130 -131.86 -43.39 74.49
C ALA A 130 -132.34 -43.95 73.14
N ALA A 131 -133.62 -44.33 73.04
CA ALA A 131 -134.21 -44.83 71.80
C ALA A 131 -134.22 -43.75 70.70
N ASN A 132 -134.58 -42.50 71.02
CA ASN A 132 -134.52 -41.39 70.06
C ASN A 132 -133.08 -41.11 69.58
N GLN A 133 -132.09 -41.23 70.48
CA GLN A 133 -130.68 -41.07 70.14
C GLN A 133 -130.18 -42.17 69.19
N ALA A 134 -130.65 -43.41 69.39
CA ALA A 134 -130.35 -44.53 68.49
C ALA A 134 -130.98 -44.34 67.10
N VAL A 135 -132.23 -43.86 67.01
CA VAL A 135 -132.88 -43.55 65.72
C VAL A 135 -132.12 -42.46 64.96
N THR A 136 -131.75 -41.38 65.66
CA THR A 136 -130.97 -40.28 65.05
C THR A 136 -129.64 -40.77 64.49
N THR A 137 -128.98 -41.71 65.18
CA THR A 137 -127.71 -42.30 64.73
C THR A 137 -127.91 -43.17 63.48
N ALA A 138 -128.95 -44.01 63.47
CA ALA A 138 -129.26 -44.85 62.32
C ALA A 138 -129.63 -44.03 61.06
N GLU A 139 -130.36 -42.91 61.21
CA GLU A 139 -130.63 -41.99 60.10
C GLU A 139 -129.36 -41.37 59.51
N ALA A 140 -128.39 -41.00 60.35
CA ALA A 140 -127.10 -40.47 59.90
C ALA A 140 -126.25 -41.53 59.18
N GLU A 141 -126.27 -42.78 59.64
CA GLU A 141 -125.58 -43.90 58.98
C GLU A 141 -126.19 -44.20 57.60
N VAL A 142 -127.52 -44.19 57.47
CA VAL A 142 -128.21 -44.37 56.18
C VAL A 142 -127.89 -43.25 55.18
N ALA A 143 -127.84 -42.00 55.64
CA ALA A 143 -127.45 -40.87 54.79
C ALA A 143 -126.01 -41.02 54.25
N THR A 144 -125.08 -41.43 55.11
CA THR A 144 -123.67 -41.66 54.73
C THR A 144 -123.55 -42.78 53.71
N ALA A 145 -124.26 -43.90 53.90
CA ALA A 145 -124.24 -45.01 52.96
C ALA A 145 -124.84 -44.61 51.58
N THR A 146 -125.87 -43.76 51.59
CA THR A 146 -126.51 -43.28 50.36
C THR A 146 -125.54 -42.42 49.51
N GLU A 147 -124.73 -41.56 50.13
CA GLU A 147 -123.75 -40.77 49.38
C GLU A 147 -122.58 -41.62 48.85
N ALA A 148 -122.11 -42.60 49.63
CA ALA A 148 -121.07 -43.52 49.14
C ALA A 148 -121.53 -44.31 47.89
N VAL A 149 -122.83 -44.66 47.80
CA VAL A 149 -123.39 -45.30 46.60
C VAL A 149 -123.38 -44.36 45.40
N LYS A 150 -123.77 -43.08 45.56
CA LYS A 150 -123.72 -42.11 44.45
C LYS A 150 -122.29 -41.88 43.93
N ASP A 151 -121.32 -41.77 44.83
CA ASP A 151 -119.91 -41.61 44.45
C ASP A 151 -119.39 -42.84 43.68
N ALA A 152 -119.80 -44.04 44.08
CA ALA A 152 -119.47 -45.28 43.38
C ALA A 152 -120.13 -45.34 41.98
N GLU A 153 -121.40 -44.95 41.87
CA GLU A 153 -122.12 -44.88 40.58
C GLU A 153 -121.46 -43.86 39.63
N ALA A 154 -121.06 -42.69 40.12
CA ALA A 154 -120.38 -41.67 39.33
C ALA A 154 -119.01 -42.16 38.81
N ASN A 155 -118.24 -42.88 39.64
CA ASN A 155 -116.96 -43.46 39.23
C ASN A 155 -117.13 -44.61 38.23
N ALA A 156 -118.20 -45.41 38.33
CA ALA A 156 -118.48 -46.50 37.40
C ALA A 156 -118.72 -46.00 35.95
N VAL A 157 -119.32 -44.83 35.78
CA VAL A 157 -119.54 -44.21 34.44
C VAL A 157 -118.22 -43.87 33.74
N ASN A 158 -117.14 -43.59 34.47
CA ASN A 158 -115.83 -43.25 33.89
C ASN A 158 -114.96 -44.48 33.58
N ALA A 159 -115.25 -45.63 34.19
CA ALA A 159 -114.49 -46.88 34.04
C ALA A 159 -114.97 -47.74 32.85
N THR A 160 -115.27 -47.11 31.70
CA THR A 160 -115.68 -47.83 30.48
C THR A 160 -114.46 -48.43 29.76
N PRO A 161 -114.65 -49.55 29.03
CA PRO A 161 -113.61 -50.09 28.15
C PRO A 161 -113.08 -49.06 27.14
N GLU A 162 -113.93 -48.15 26.64
CA GLU A 162 -113.53 -47.07 25.73
C GLU A 162 -112.53 -46.10 26.37
N ASN A 163 -112.78 -45.65 27.61
CA ASN A 163 -111.88 -44.72 28.30
C ASN A 163 -110.54 -45.38 28.67
N ILE A 164 -110.56 -46.67 29.00
CA ILE A 164 -109.35 -47.45 29.27
C ILE A 164 -108.53 -47.62 27.98
N ALA A 165 -109.18 -47.95 26.87
CA ALA A 165 -108.52 -48.07 25.57
C ALA A 165 -107.94 -46.73 25.08
N ALA A 166 -108.66 -45.62 25.29
CA ALA A 166 -108.17 -44.27 24.99
C ALA A 166 -106.92 -43.92 25.81
N ASN A 167 -106.94 -44.16 27.13
CA ASN A 167 -105.76 -43.92 27.98
C ASN A 167 -104.55 -44.80 27.60
N GLN A 168 -104.78 -46.05 27.17
CA GLN A 168 -103.71 -46.92 26.67
C GLN A 168 -103.15 -46.44 25.32
N ALA A 169 -104.02 -45.92 24.44
CA ALA A 169 -103.60 -45.31 23.19
C ALA A 169 -102.77 -44.04 23.44
N ASP A 170 -103.20 -43.18 24.37
CA ASP A 170 -102.46 -41.96 24.75
C ASP A 170 -101.11 -42.30 25.41
N GLN A 171 -101.04 -43.33 26.26
CA GLN A 171 -99.75 -43.81 26.79
C GLN A 171 -98.83 -44.33 25.69
N THR A 172 -99.36 -45.03 24.70
CA THR A 172 -98.59 -45.54 23.56
C THR A 172 -98.07 -44.39 22.69
N ALA A 173 -98.91 -43.38 22.42
CA ALA A 173 -98.51 -42.18 21.70
C ALA A 173 -97.44 -41.39 22.46
N ASN A 174 -97.61 -41.18 23.77
CA ASN A 174 -96.62 -40.51 24.61
C ASN A 174 -95.26 -41.24 24.64
N LEU A 175 -95.26 -42.58 24.64
CA LEU A 175 -94.03 -43.36 24.55
C LEU A 175 -93.35 -43.23 23.18
N ALA A 176 -94.15 -43.17 22.10
CA ALA A 176 -93.62 -42.91 20.76
C ALA A 176 -93.01 -41.51 20.66
N ASP A 177 -93.66 -40.49 21.22
CA ASP A 177 -93.14 -39.11 21.28
C ASP A 177 -91.86 -39.03 22.13
N GLN A 178 -91.77 -39.76 23.25
CA GLN A 178 -90.54 -39.85 24.04
C GLN A 178 -89.39 -40.48 23.26
N ALA A 179 -89.66 -41.54 22.49
CA ALA A 179 -88.66 -42.19 21.65
C ALA A 179 -88.21 -41.28 20.49
N ALA A 180 -89.13 -40.54 19.87
CA ALA A 180 -88.81 -39.54 18.85
C ALA A 180 -87.96 -38.41 19.44
N ASN A 181 -88.35 -37.85 20.59
CA ASN A 181 -87.59 -36.79 21.27
C ASN A 181 -86.17 -37.25 21.69
N ALA A 182 -86.00 -38.51 22.08
CA ALA A 182 -84.69 -39.08 22.37
C ALA A 182 -83.82 -39.16 21.09
N THR A 183 -84.42 -39.58 19.98
CA THR A 183 -83.75 -39.63 18.66
C THR A 183 -83.34 -38.24 18.19
N ASP A 184 -84.23 -37.25 18.28
CA ASP A 184 -83.93 -35.86 17.93
C ASP A 184 -82.83 -35.28 18.82
N THR A 185 -82.81 -35.62 20.11
CA THR A 185 -81.76 -35.19 21.04
C THR A 185 -80.40 -35.79 20.67
N ASP A 186 -80.37 -37.07 20.30
CA ASP A 186 -79.15 -37.75 19.86
C ASP A 186 -78.64 -37.17 18.52
N GLU A 187 -79.53 -36.85 17.58
CA GLU A 187 -79.19 -36.18 16.32
C GLU A 187 -78.61 -34.78 16.55
N VAL A 188 -79.24 -33.98 17.41
CA VAL A 188 -78.74 -32.64 17.78
C VAL A 188 -77.38 -32.74 18.47
N ASN A 189 -77.18 -33.70 19.37
CA ASN A 189 -75.90 -33.91 20.03
C ASN A 189 -74.80 -34.31 19.04
N ALA A 190 -75.12 -35.15 18.05
CA ALA A 190 -74.19 -35.50 16.98
C ALA A 190 -73.83 -34.29 16.11
N GLU A 191 -74.80 -33.44 15.76
CA GLU A 191 -74.56 -32.20 15.01
C GLU A 191 -73.72 -31.21 15.83
N ILE A 192 -73.98 -31.06 17.13
CA ILE A 192 -73.16 -30.21 18.03
C ILE A 192 -71.72 -30.72 18.08
N ALA A 193 -71.51 -32.03 18.17
CA ALA A 193 -70.18 -32.63 18.19
C ALA A 193 -69.44 -32.40 16.85
N ASP A 194 -70.12 -32.57 15.71
CA ASP A 194 -69.57 -32.30 14.38
C ASP A 194 -69.22 -30.81 14.21
N GLN A 195 -70.12 -29.90 14.60
CA GLN A 195 -69.86 -28.45 14.57
C GLN A 195 -68.71 -28.05 15.48
N THR A 196 -68.59 -28.66 16.66
CA THR A 196 -67.47 -28.43 17.58
C THR A 196 -66.14 -28.84 16.92
N GLY A 197 -66.12 -29.98 16.21
CA GLY A 197 -64.97 -30.42 15.42
C GLY A 197 -64.61 -29.41 14.32
N LYS A 198 -65.59 -28.99 13.52
CA LYS A 198 -65.40 -28.00 12.45
C LYS A 198 -64.88 -26.66 12.96
N VAL A 199 -65.34 -26.19 14.13
CA VAL A 199 -64.85 -24.96 14.75
C VAL A 199 -63.41 -25.11 15.24
N ALA A 200 -63.03 -26.26 15.80
CA ALA A 200 -61.66 -26.52 16.21
C ALA A 200 -60.70 -26.57 15.01
N ASP A 201 -61.11 -27.20 13.91
CA ASP A 201 -60.35 -27.23 12.66
C ASP A 201 -60.19 -25.82 12.07
N ALA A 202 -61.26 -25.03 12.07
CA ALA A 202 -61.22 -23.63 11.63
C ALA A 202 -60.28 -22.78 12.49
N GLN A 203 -60.31 -22.95 13.81
CA GLN A 203 -59.39 -22.25 14.72
C GLN A 203 -57.93 -22.62 14.42
N THR A 204 -57.65 -23.91 14.20
CA THR A 204 -56.31 -24.40 13.84
C THR A 204 -55.83 -23.80 12.51
N ALA A 205 -56.72 -23.69 11.52
CA ALA A 205 -56.42 -23.06 10.23
C ALA A 205 -56.13 -21.56 10.38
N VAL A 206 -56.88 -20.85 11.24
CA VAL A 206 -56.65 -19.43 11.56
C VAL A 206 -55.30 -19.24 12.24
N ASP A 207 -54.99 -20.07 13.24
CA ASP A 207 -53.71 -19.98 13.96
C ASP A 207 -52.53 -20.24 13.02
N THR A 208 -52.68 -21.20 12.10
CA THR A 208 -51.68 -21.50 11.06
C THR A 208 -51.50 -20.30 10.12
N ALA A 209 -52.60 -19.73 9.61
CA ALA A 209 -52.54 -18.56 8.73
C ALA A 209 -51.95 -17.33 9.43
N GLN A 210 -52.23 -17.14 10.72
CA GLN A 210 -51.64 -16.06 11.51
C GLN A 210 -50.12 -16.23 11.65
N ALA A 211 -49.65 -17.46 11.92
CA ALA A 211 -48.22 -17.74 11.99
C ALA A 211 -47.51 -17.53 10.64
N GLU A 212 -48.14 -17.94 9.53
CA GLU A 212 -47.62 -17.69 8.17
C GLU A 212 -47.55 -16.19 7.86
N LYS A 213 -48.57 -15.43 8.24
CA LYS A 213 -48.60 -13.97 8.10
C LYS A 213 -47.47 -13.32 8.91
N ASP A 214 -47.28 -13.73 10.16
CA ASP A 214 -46.23 -13.16 11.02
C ASP A 214 -44.82 -13.45 10.46
N ALA A 215 -44.62 -14.64 9.89
CA ALA A 215 -43.38 -15.00 9.19
C ALA A 215 -43.17 -14.16 7.92
N ALA A 216 -44.23 -13.89 7.15
CA ALA A 216 -44.18 -13.04 5.98
C ALA A 216 -43.84 -11.58 6.35
N ASP A 217 -44.46 -11.03 7.39
CA ASP A 217 -44.19 -9.67 7.88
C ASP A 217 -42.73 -9.52 8.35
N ALA A 218 -42.18 -10.53 9.03
CA ALA A 218 -40.77 -10.53 9.44
C ALA A 218 -39.80 -10.55 8.24
N ASN A 219 -40.14 -11.30 7.18
CA ASN A 219 -39.37 -11.32 5.94
C ASN A 219 -39.42 -9.97 5.21
N VAL A 220 -40.59 -9.33 5.15
CA VAL A 220 -40.75 -8.00 4.56
C VAL A 220 -39.89 -6.98 5.31
N ALA A 221 -39.96 -6.94 6.64
CA ALA A 221 -39.15 -6.02 7.45
C ALA A 221 -37.64 -6.22 7.22
N THR A 222 -37.19 -7.47 7.09
CA THR A 222 -35.79 -7.79 6.77
C THR A 222 -35.40 -7.26 5.38
N LYS A 223 -36.28 -7.45 4.39
CA LYS A 223 -36.02 -6.99 3.01
C LYS A 223 -36.05 -5.47 2.89
N GLU A 224 -36.90 -4.78 3.64
CA GLU A 224 -36.88 -3.32 3.70
C GLU A 224 -35.56 -2.80 4.29
N ALA A 225 -35.03 -3.46 5.33
CA ALA A 225 -33.71 -3.12 5.88
C ALA A 225 -32.57 -3.38 4.88
N ASP A 226 -32.60 -4.50 4.15
CA ASP A 226 -31.64 -4.80 3.06
C ASP A 226 -31.68 -3.71 1.97
N VAL A 227 -32.88 -3.29 1.54
CA VAL A 227 -33.07 -2.24 0.53
C VAL A 227 -32.54 -0.90 1.04
N LYS A 228 -32.82 -0.54 2.28
CA LYS A 228 -32.33 0.69 2.89
C LYS A 228 -30.80 0.69 2.98
N ALA A 229 -30.18 -0.42 3.38
CA ALA A 229 -28.73 -0.57 3.40
C ALA A 229 -28.10 -0.45 2.00
N ALA A 230 -28.74 -1.02 0.96
CA ALA A 230 -28.28 -0.89 -0.42
C ALA A 230 -28.43 0.54 -0.95
N GLN A 231 -29.52 1.24 -0.61
CA GLN A 231 -29.72 2.66 -0.94
C GLN A 231 -28.68 3.54 -0.24
N ASP A 232 -28.39 3.30 1.04
CA ASP A 232 -27.36 4.01 1.79
C ASP A 232 -25.95 3.73 1.22
N ALA A 233 -25.67 2.50 0.74
CA ALA A 233 -24.41 2.16 0.08
C ALA A 233 -24.25 2.82 -1.31
N ILE A 234 -25.33 2.97 -2.06
CA ILE A 234 -25.33 3.67 -3.36
C ILE A 234 -25.26 5.20 -3.18
N SER A 235 -25.86 5.73 -2.11
CA SER A 235 -25.85 7.17 -1.80
C SER A 235 -24.66 7.63 -0.94
N GLY A 236 -23.95 6.71 -0.29
CA GLY A 236 -22.77 6.98 0.51
C GLY A 236 -21.48 7.03 -0.32
N THR A 237 -20.94 8.24 -0.50
CA THR A 237 -19.57 8.66 -0.92
C THR A 237 -18.92 8.06 -2.18
N GLY A 238 -19.22 6.83 -2.61
CA GLY A 238 -18.49 6.16 -3.69
C GLY A 238 -18.57 6.86 -5.06
N LEU A 239 -19.70 7.52 -5.37
CA LEU A 239 -19.82 8.29 -6.60
C LEU A 239 -19.02 9.60 -6.55
N ALA A 240 -18.98 10.27 -5.39
CA ALA A 240 -18.23 11.51 -5.21
C ALA A 240 -16.71 11.26 -5.20
N GLU A 241 -16.28 10.17 -4.56
CA GLU A 241 -14.87 9.73 -4.55
C GLU A 241 -14.40 9.31 -5.94
N ALA A 242 -15.24 8.60 -6.71
CA ALA A 242 -14.93 8.24 -8.09
C ALA A 242 -14.83 9.48 -9.00
N GLN A 243 -15.72 10.46 -8.85
CA GLN A 243 -15.65 11.71 -9.62
C GLN A 243 -14.40 12.53 -9.25
N ALA A 244 -14.08 12.67 -7.97
CA ALA A 244 -12.87 13.36 -7.54
C ALA A 244 -11.58 12.67 -8.05
N THR A 245 -11.58 11.33 -8.09
CA THR A 245 -10.48 10.55 -8.66
C THR A 245 -10.36 10.76 -10.18
N LEU A 246 -11.49 10.84 -10.90
CA LEU A 246 -11.51 11.13 -12.34
C LEU A 246 -11.02 12.55 -12.65
N ASP A 247 -11.43 13.54 -11.85
CA ASP A 247 -11.01 14.93 -12.01
C ASP A 247 -9.50 15.06 -11.77
N GLN A 248 -8.99 14.46 -10.68
CA GLN A 248 -7.55 14.43 -10.40
C GLN A 248 -6.76 13.72 -11.51
N ALA A 249 -7.24 12.59 -12.00
CA ALA A 249 -6.60 11.87 -13.11
C ALA A 249 -6.58 12.72 -14.40
N THR A 250 -7.62 13.54 -14.63
CA THR A 250 -7.69 14.45 -15.77
C THR A 250 -6.66 15.57 -15.66
N ASP A 251 -6.50 16.17 -14.48
CA ASP A 251 -5.50 17.20 -14.21
C ASP A 251 -4.07 16.66 -14.31
N ASP A 252 -3.84 15.43 -13.82
CA ASP A 252 -2.55 14.74 -13.92
C ASP A 252 -2.18 14.49 -15.39
N VAL A 253 -3.14 14.08 -16.23
CA VAL A 253 -2.94 13.90 -17.67
C VAL A 253 -2.62 15.22 -18.37
N ALA A 254 -3.31 16.31 -18.03
CA ALA A 254 -3.03 17.63 -18.59
C ALA A 254 -1.62 18.12 -18.23
N THR A 255 -1.21 17.90 -16.98
CA THR A 255 0.13 18.21 -16.47
C THR A 255 1.20 17.39 -17.19
N ALA A 256 1.00 16.07 -17.31
CA ALA A 256 1.91 15.17 -18.01
C ALA A 256 2.05 15.53 -19.50
N THR A 257 0.95 15.93 -20.15
CA THR A 257 0.95 16.37 -21.56
C THR A 257 1.77 17.65 -21.74
N THR A 258 1.64 18.61 -20.83
CA THR A 258 2.44 19.86 -20.85
C THR A 258 3.92 19.57 -20.64
N ALA A 259 4.25 18.69 -19.70
CA ALA A 259 5.63 18.27 -19.45
C ALA A 259 6.24 17.55 -20.67
N LEU A 260 5.46 16.72 -21.37
CA LEU A 260 5.89 16.03 -22.59
C LEU A 260 6.17 17.00 -23.74
N ASP A 261 5.34 18.03 -23.93
CA ASP A 261 5.57 19.05 -24.96
C ASP A 261 6.84 19.87 -24.66
N ALA A 262 7.04 20.28 -23.40
CA ALA A 262 8.25 20.96 -22.96
C ALA A 262 9.51 20.10 -23.19
N ALA A 263 9.45 18.82 -22.83
CA ALA A 263 10.55 17.86 -23.05
C ALA A 263 10.84 17.67 -24.55
N THR A 264 9.80 17.61 -25.38
CA THR A 264 9.94 17.48 -26.84
C THR A 264 10.61 18.71 -27.45
N LYS A 265 10.20 19.92 -27.04
CA LYS A 265 10.83 21.19 -27.46
C LYS A 265 12.31 21.25 -27.03
N ALA A 266 12.60 20.86 -25.79
CA ALA A 266 13.98 20.81 -25.30
C ALA A 266 14.84 19.81 -26.09
N ALA A 267 14.31 18.61 -26.39
CA ALA A 267 15.01 17.61 -27.19
C ALA A 267 15.32 18.11 -28.61
N ASN A 268 14.38 18.81 -29.25
CA ASN A 268 14.59 19.38 -30.58
C ASN A 268 15.62 20.53 -30.56
N ALA A 269 15.59 21.39 -29.55
CA ALA A 269 16.60 22.43 -29.36
C ALA A 269 18.01 21.86 -29.14
N ALA A 270 18.12 20.78 -28.35
CA ALA A 270 19.36 20.06 -28.15
C ALA A 270 19.90 19.46 -29.45
N LYS A 271 19.05 18.80 -30.25
CA LYS A 271 19.43 18.27 -31.58
C LYS A 271 19.95 19.36 -32.51
N LYS A 272 19.32 20.54 -32.53
CA LYS A 272 19.80 21.66 -33.34
C LYS A 272 21.18 22.14 -32.87
N THR A 273 21.35 22.28 -31.55
CA THR A 273 22.63 22.70 -30.96
C THR A 273 23.75 21.72 -31.31
N ASP A 274 23.47 20.41 -31.30
CA ASP A 274 24.44 19.40 -31.69
C ASP A 274 24.79 19.44 -33.18
N ALA A 275 23.82 19.72 -34.06
CA ALA A 275 24.09 19.93 -35.49
C ALA A 275 24.95 21.19 -35.74
N ASP A 276 24.66 22.29 -35.05
CA ASP A 276 25.45 23.52 -35.12
C ASP A 276 26.88 23.26 -34.61
N ARG A 277 27.03 22.50 -33.52
CA ARG A 277 28.32 22.09 -32.94
C ARG A 277 29.12 21.22 -33.91
N GLN A 278 28.48 20.26 -34.58
CA GLN A 278 29.14 19.42 -35.58
C GLN A 278 29.66 20.27 -36.75
N THR A 279 28.87 21.22 -37.24
CA THR A 279 29.27 22.14 -38.30
C THR A 279 30.50 22.98 -37.89
N ALA A 280 30.54 23.46 -36.65
CA ALA A 280 31.68 24.21 -36.12
C ALA A 280 32.95 23.34 -36.00
N ILE A 281 32.81 22.07 -35.61
CA ILE A 281 33.91 21.10 -35.54
C ILE A 281 34.47 20.83 -36.94
N ASP A 282 33.62 20.64 -37.95
CA ASP A 282 34.05 20.36 -39.32
C ASP A 282 34.79 21.57 -39.92
N ALA A 283 34.31 22.78 -39.65
CA ALA A 283 34.98 24.03 -40.05
C ALA A 283 36.35 24.18 -39.37
N ALA A 284 36.44 23.92 -38.06
CA ALA A 284 37.69 23.95 -37.33
C ALA A 284 38.69 22.89 -37.81
N THR A 285 38.19 21.68 -38.13
CA THR A 285 39.01 20.59 -38.69
C THR A 285 39.62 21.00 -40.03
N THR A 286 38.84 21.66 -40.89
CA THR A 286 39.32 22.18 -42.17
C THR A 286 40.35 23.30 -41.99
N ASP A 287 40.10 24.25 -41.08
CA ASP A 287 41.05 25.34 -40.77
C ASP A 287 42.40 24.82 -40.25
N VAL A 288 42.37 23.80 -39.38
CA VAL A 288 43.59 23.14 -38.88
C VAL A 288 44.34 22.45 -40.00
N ALA A 289 43.66 21.75 -40.91
CA ALA A 289 44.30 21.12 -42.07
C ALA A 289 45.00 22.16 -42.95
N VAL A 290 44.31 23.26 -43.30
CA VAL A 290 44.88 24.36 -44.09
C VAL A 290 46.10 25.00 -43.40
N LYS A 291 46.02 25.23 -42.09
CA LYS A 291 47.14 25.78 -41.32
C LYS A 291 48.32 24.80 -41.25
N THR A 292 48.05 23.50 -41.16
CA THR A 292 49.08 22.45 -41.17
C THR A 292 49.82 22.42 -42.50
N ASP A 293 49.09 22.52 -43.62
CA ASP A 293 49.68 22.62 -44.96
C ASP A 293 50.51 23.90 -45.13
N ALA A 294 50.02 25.02 -44.59
CA ALA A 294 50.74 26.28 -44.60
C ALA A 294 52.06 26.21 -43.80
N VAL A 295 52.04 25.57 -42.61
CA VAL A 295 53.24 25.34 -41.79
C VAL A 295 54.23 24.42 -42.50
N THR A 296 53.73 23.35 -43.14
CA THR A 296 54.57 22.42 -43.91
C THR A 296 55.27 23.16 -45.07
N THR A 297 54.51 23.99 -45.79
CA THR A 297 55.03 24.83 -46.88
C THR A 297 56.07 25.84 -46.37
N ALA A 298 55.79 26.52 -45.25
CA ALA A 298 56.71 27.47 -44.64
C ALA A 298 58.00 26.78 -44.17
N SER A 299 57.90 25.58 -43.60
CA SER A 299 59.06 24.78 -43.17
C SER A 299 59.94 24.39 -44.36
N ALA A 300 59.34 23.96 -45.47
CA ALA A 300 60.09 23.65 -46.69
C ALA A 300 60.81 24.89 -47.24
N LYS A 301 60.16 26.06 -47.24
CA LYS A 301 60.78 27.34 -47.64
C LYS A 301 61.92 27.73 -46.73
N LEU A 302 61.79 27.51 -45.42
CA LEU A 302 62.85 27.78 -44.45
C LEU A 302 64.08 26.90 -44.72
N THR A 303 63.88 25.60 -44.95
CA THR A 303 64.97 24.68 -45.30
C THR A 303 65.69 25.14 -46.57
N ALA A 304 64.93 25.49 -47.62
CA ALA A 304 65.52 26.02 -48.85
C ALA A 304 66.31 27.32 -48.64
N ALA A 305 65.80 28.23 -47.80
CA ALA A 305 66.51 29.46 -47.44
C ALA A 305 67.79 29.17 -46.64
N GLN A 306 67.76 28.23 -45.70
CA GLN A 306 68.94 27.81 -44.94
C GLN A 306 70.02 27.22 -45.86
N ASP A 307 69.64 26.41 -46.83
CA ASP A 307 70.58 25.86 -47.80
C ASP A 307 71.14 26.92 -48.75
N ALA A 308 70.32 27.90 -49.17
CA ALA A 308 70.79 29.06 -49.92
C ALA A 308 71.80 29.90 -49.13
N VAL A 309 71.58 30.10 -47.82
CA VAL A 309 72.53 30.76 -46.93
C VAL A 309 73.84 29.97 -46.86
N LYS A 310 73.80 28.65 -46.64
CA LYS A 310 75.02 27.81 -46.63
C LYS A 310 75.82 27.92 -47.93
N GLN A 311 75.13 27.87 -49.08
CA GLN A 311 75.78 28.04 -50.39
C GLN A 311 76.40 29.43 -50.54
N THR A 312 75.69 30.48 -50.12
CA THR A 312 76.17 31.86 -50.16
C THR A 312 77.39 32.04 -49.25
N THR A 313 77.37 31.49 -48.04
CA THR A 313 78.51 31.50 -47.11
C THR A 313 79.71 30.80 -47.73
N ALA A 314 79.53 29.62 -48.34
CA ALA A 314 80.62 28.91 -49.00
C ALA A 314 81.20 29.71 -50.19
N ALA A 315 80.35 30.38 -50.98
CA ALA A 315 80.78 31.26 -52.05
C ALA A 315 81.53 32.50 -51.52
N LEU A 316 81.05 33.10 -50.44
CA LEU A 316 81.69 34.25 -49.79
C LEU A 316 83.06 33.88 -49.21
N THR A 317 83.20 32.71 -48.58
CA THR A 317 84.49 32.20 -48.10
C THR A 317 85.47 32.07 -49.28
N LYS A 318 85.06 31.44 -50.38
CA LYS A 318 85.89 31.33 -51.59
C LYS A 318 86.30 32.69 -52.16
N ALA A 319 85.37 33.65 -52.19
CA ALA A 319 85.65 35.00 -52.65
C ALA A 319 86.64 35.72 -51.72
N THR A 320 86.50 35.54 -50.40
CA THR A 320 87.41 36.09 -49.40
C THR A 320 88.82 35.52 -49.55
N ASP A 321 88.93 34.20 -49.73
CA ASP A 321 90.21 33.52 -49.95
C ASP A 321 90.88 33.98 -51.26
N ALA A 322 90.08 34.18 -52.31
CA ALA A 322 90.57 34.70 -53.59
C ALA A 322 91.08 36.14 -53.46
N VAL A 323 90.37 37.02 -52.74
CA VAL A 323 90.81 38.40 -52.48
C VAL A 323 92.11 38.41 -51.67
N LYS A 324 92.21 37.58 -50.63
CA LYS A 324 93.42 37.44 -49.82
C LYS A 324 94.61 36.98 -50.70
N SER A 325 94.39 35.97 -51.53
CA SER A 325 95.40 35.48 -52.47
C SER A 325 95.84 36.56 -53.46
N ALA A 326 94.90 37.37 -53.95
CA ALA A 326 95.21 38.50 -54.84
C ALA A 326 96.00 39.61 -54.13
N GLN A 327 95.68 39.90 -52.86
CA GLN A 327 96.44 40.83 -52.02
C GLN A 327 97.87 40.34 -51.78
N ASP A 328 98.05 39.05 -51.47
CA ASP A 328 99.36 38.44 -51.27
C ASP A 328 100.21 38.49 -52.56
N ALA A 329 99.59 38.21 -53.73
CA ALA A 329 100.24 38.31 -55.03
C ALA A 329 100.64 39.76 -55.38
N LEU A 330 99.80 40.74 -55.02
CA LEU A 330 100.11 42.17 -55.21
C LEU A 330 101.26 42.63 -54.31
N ALA A 331 101.35 42.14 -53.08
CA ALA A 331 102.45 42.46 -52.17
C ALA A 331 103.79 41.94 -52.72
N LEU A 332 103.80 40.74 -53.30
CA LEU A 332 105.02 40.15 -53.88
C LEU A 332 105.49 40.87 -55.16
N THR A 333 104.57 41.32 -56.01
CA THR A 333 104.91 42.04 -57.25
C THR A 333 105.41 43.47 -57.01
N ASN A 334 105.08 44.08 -55.87
CA ASN A 334 105.56 45.40 -55.48
C ASN A 334 106.82 45.37 -54.60
N ALA A 335 107.43 44.20 -54.38
CA ALA A 335 108.68 44.12 -53.62
C ALA A 335 109.89 44.42 -54.52
N ASP A 336 110.83 45.21 -54.02
CA ASP A 336 112.14 45.39 -54.66
C ASP A 336 112.90 44.06 -54.67
N THR A 337 113.43 43.66 -55.82
CA THR A 337 114.22 42.43 -55.94
C THR A 337 115.55 42.71 -56.63
N VAL A 338 116.57 41.93 -56.26
CA VAL A 338 117.86 41.90 -56.94
C VAL A 338 118.04 40.48 -57.45
N THR A 339 118.30 40.33 -58.73
CA THR A 339 118.56 39.03 -59.37
C THR A 339 119.96 39.07 -59.97
N ILE A 340 120.88 38.33 -59.36
CA ILE A 340 122.22 38.14 -59.89
C ILE A 340 122.28 36.82 -60.65
N VAL A 341 122.60 36.88 -61.95
CA VAL A 341 122.68 35.71 -62.83
C VAL A 341 124.14 35.38 -63.08
N ASN A 342 124.61 34.21 -62.60
CA ASN A 342 125.98 33.74 -62.83
C ASN A 342 126.18 33.20 -64.26
N LYS A 343 126.01 34.06 -65.26
CA LYS A 343 126.15 33.69 -66.67
C LYS A 343 127.63 33.42 -67.00
N PRO A 344 127.99 32.20 -67.43
CA PRO A 344 129.37 31.90 -67.77
C PRO A 344 129.78 32.54 -69.10
N LEU A 345 131.08 32.85 -69.21
CA LEU A 345 131.70 33.31 -70.43
C LEU A 345 132.10 32.12 -71.30
N LYS A 346 131.64 32.09 -72.55
CA LYS A 346 132.09 31.11 -73.55
C LYS A 346 133.52 31.42 -74.00
N LEU A 347 134.41 30.44 -73.89
CA LEU A 347 135.80 30.57 -74.27
C LEU A 347 136.07 30.07 -75.68
N THR A 348 136.78 30.86 -76.48
CA THR A 348 137.37 30.42 -77.75
C THR A 348 138.61 29.55 -77.49
N SER A 349 139.01 28.73 -78.47
CA SER A 349 140.21 27.87 -78.36
C SER A 349 141.47 28.65 -78.00
N LYS A 350 141.63 29.86 -78.57
CA LYS A 350 142.76 30.76 -78.25
C LYS A 350 142.73 31.27 -76.81
N GLN A 351 141.54 31.58 -76.27
CA GLN A 351 141.40 31.99 -74.87
C GLN A 351 141.70 30.85 -73.91
N LYS A 352 141.28 29.62 -74.24
CA LYS A 352 141.59 28.42 -73.43
C LYS A 352 143.09 28.19 -73.31
N GLU A 353 143.80 28.27 -74.43
CA GLU A 353 145.26 28.13 -74.47
C GLU A 353 145.96 29.21 -73.63
N VAL A 354 145.59 30.48 -73.82
CA VAL A 354 146.19 31.61 -73.11
C VAL A 354 145.89 31.58 -71.60
N LEU A 355 144.72 31.07 -71.20
CA LEU A 355 144.33 30.94 -69.80
C LEU A 355 144.83 29.64 -69.14
N GLY A 356 145.32 28.68 -69.93
CA GLY A 356 145.75 27.37 -69.44
C GLY A 356 144.60 26.53 -68.87
N VAL A 357 143.40 26.65 -69.43
CA VAL A 357 142.20 25.92 -68.97
C VAL A 357 141.65 25.01 -70.06
N SER A 358 141.04 23.89 -69.68
CA SER A 358 140.40 22.95 -70.60
C SER A 358 138.88 23.08 -70.67
N VAL A 359 138.29 24.08 -70.00
CA VAL A 359 136.84 24.30 -69.95
C VAL A 359 136.33 25.08 -71.15
N ASP A 360 135.10 24.78 -71.59
CA ASP A 360 134.44 25.50 -72.69
C ASP A 360 133.83 26.83 -72.24
N GLU A 361 133.47 26.91 -70.97
CA GLU A 361 132.82 28.03 -70.34
C GLU A 361 133.53 28.34 -69.02
N LEU A 362 133.60 29.63 -68.67
CA LEU A 362 134.24 30.10 -67.46
C LEU A 362 133.26 30.94 -66.66
N THR A 363 132.95 30.52 -65.45
CA THR A 363 132.12 31.32 -64.53
C THR A 363 132.94 32.44 -63.88
N PHE A 364 132.24 33.41 -63.27
CA PHE A 364 132.91 34.48 -62.54
C PHE A 364 133.74 33.95 -61.36
N ALA A 365 133.22 32.98 -60.61
CA ALA A 365 133.94 32.36 -59.49
C ALA A 365 135.21 31.62 -59.94
N GLU A 366 135.15 30.90 -61.06
CA GLU A 366 136.31 30.18 -61.63
C GLU A 366 137.36 31.16 -62.17
N ALA A 367 136.94 32.21 -62.87
CA ALA A 367 137.86 33.25 -63.33
C ALA A 367 138.54 33.97 -62.16
N TYR A 368 137.81 34.21 -61.07
CA TYR A 368 138.34 34.81 -59.85
C TYR A 368 139.37 33.89 -59.16
N ALA A 369 139.08 32.59 -59.08
CA ALA A 369 140.02 31.60 -58.57
C ALA A 369 141.28 31.50 -59.44
N LEU A 370 141.14 31.59 -60.77
CA LEU A 370 142.23 31.53 -61.72
C LEU A 370 143.18 32.73 -61.60
N ASP A 371 142.65 33.95 -61.53
CA ASP A 371 143.45 35.17 -61.35
C ASP A 371 144.19 35.18 -59.99
N ASN A 372 143.53 34.74 -58.91
CA ASN A 372 144.17 34.64 -57.59
C ASN A 372 145.32 33.62 -57.57
N LYS A 373 145.22 32.54 -58.37
CA LYS A 373 146.26 31.51 -58.45
C LYS A 373 147.44 31.95 -59.31
N ASN A 374 147.18 32.65 -60.42
CA ASN A 374 148.22 33.16 -61.32
C ASN A 374 147.76 34.44 -62.02
N SER A 375 148.09 35.58 -61.42
CA SER A 375 147.60 36.87 -61.90
C SER A 375 148.41 37.37 -63.10
N THR A 376 147.76 37.39 -64.26
CA THR A 376 148.32 37.80 -65.54
C THR A 376 147.34 38.75 -66.24
N ASN A 377 147.79 39.44 -67.29
CA ASN A 377 146.87 40.26 -68.09
C ASN A 377 145.71 39.45 -68.69
N ALA A 378 145.95 38.16 -68.99
CA ALA A 378 144.94 37.26 -69.52
C ALA A 378 143.91 36.85 -68.45
N THR A 379 144.34 36.42 -67.27
CA THR A 379 143.45 36.01 -66.18
C THR A 379 142.65 37.19 -65.62
N LYS A 380 143.24 38.38 -65.50
CA LYS A 380 142.51 39.63 -65.23
C LYS A 380 141.50 39.97 -66.32
N GLY A 381 141.86 39.73 -67.59
CA GLY A 381 140.96 39.91 -68.72
C GLY A 381 139.74 38.99 -68.65
N ALA A 382 139.96 37.71 -68.33
CA ALA A 382 138.91 36.71 -68.16
C ALA A 382 138.00 37.04 -66.98
N LEU A 383 138.56 37.46 -65.83
CA LEU A 383 137.78 37.90 -64.66
C LEU A 383 136.87 39.10 -64.98
N ARG A 384 137.38 40.08 -65.74
CA ARG A 384 136.56 41.21 -66.19
C ARG A 384 135.46 40.77 -67.15
N ALA A 385 135.78 39.88 -68.09
CA ALA A 385 134.81 39.41 -69.08
C ALA A 385 133.69 38.56 -68.44
N THR A 386 134.01 37.67 -67.51
CA THR A 386 132.99 36.92 -66.75
C THR A 386 132.18 37.83 -65.84
N GLY A 387 132.81 38.82 -65.19
CA GLY A 387 132.11 39.82 -64.41
C GLY A 387 131.13 40.65 -65.25
N PHE A 388 131.51 40.97 -66.50
CA PHE A 388 130.64 41.64 -67.46
C PHE A 388 129.44 40.78 -67.87
N GLU A 389 129.63 39.49 -68.15
CA GLU A 389 128.52 38.57 -68.46
C GLU A 389 127.54 38.46 -67.28
N VAL A 390 128.04 38.37 -66.05
CA VAL A 390 127.21 38.37 -64.85
C VAL A 390 126.45 39.68 -64.70
N ALA A 391 127.12 40.83 -64.81
CA ALA A 391 126.47 42.13 -64.68
C ALA A 391 125.40 42.36 -65.75
N GLN A 392 125.67 42.00 -67.02
CA GLN A 392 124.71 42.15 -68.12
C GLN A 392 123.48 41.24 -67.96
N ALA A 393 123.67 40.03 -67.45
CA ALA A 393 122.57 39.08 -67.25
C ALA A 393 121.78 39.34 -65.96
N SER A 394 122.33 40.12 -65.04
CA SER A 394 121.72 40.48 -63.77
C SER A 394 120.79 41.67 -63.93
N SER A 395 119.82 41.78 -63.02
CA SER A 395 118.86 42.88 -63.02
C SER A 395 118.37 43.18 -61.61
N THR A 396 117.78 44.35 -61.45
CA THR A 396 116.96 44.69 -60.29
C THR A 396 115.54 45.00 -60.77
N ASN A 397 114.55 44.65 -59.96
CA ASN A 397 113.23 45.20 -60.07
C ASN A 397 113.02 46.16 -58.91
N ILE A 398 112.77 47.44 -59.24
CA ILE A 398 112.39 48.46 -58.27
C ILE A 398 110.89 48.71 -58.41
N SER A 399 110.21 48.74 -57.27
CA SER A 399 108.78 48.94 -57.12
C SER A 399 108.36 50.29 -57.72
N LEU A 400 107.09 50.41 -58.10
CA LEU A 400 106.57 51.68 -58.60
C LEU A 400 106.55 52.75 -57.51
N ALA A 401 106.41 52.34 -56.24
CA ALA A 401 106.45 53.25 -55.10
C ALA A 401 107.84 53.89 -54.97
N ASP A 402 108.89 53.07 -55.08
CA ASP A 402 110.27 53.54 -54.93
C ASP A 402 110.77 54.28 -56.17
N LYS A 403 110.34 53.88 -57.38
CA LYS A 403 110.58 54.62 -58.64
C LYS A 403 110.16 56.09 -58.58
N ASN A 404 109.08 56.39 -57.87
CA ASN A 404 108.53 57.74 -57.78
C ASN A 404 109.12 58.55 -56.60
N LYS A 405 109.96 57.94 -55.76
CA LYS A 405 110.67 58.67 -54.71
C LYS A 405 111.85 59.45 -55.31
N ILE A 406 111.88 60.75 -55.06
CA ILE A 406 112.98 61.64 -55.44
C ILE A 406 113.92 61.80 -54.24
N ALA A 407 115.21 61.54 -54.45
CA ALA A 407 116.24 61.74 -53.45
C ALA A 407 117.18 62.89 -53.88
N ASN A 408 117.47 63.80 -52.96
CA ASN A 408 118.49 64.82 -53.16
C ASN A 408 119.83 64.26 -52.65
N ILE A 409 120.74 63.89 -53.55
CA ILE A 409 122.00 63.23 -53.18
C ILE A 409 122.87 64.13 -52.29
N ASP A 410 122.76 65.45 -52.48
CA ASP A 410 123.48 66.43 -51.66
C ASP A 410 122.91 66.56 -50.23
N ALA A 411 121.72 66.00 -49.96
CA ALA A 411 121.01 66.10 -48.68
C ALA A 411 120.05 64.91 -48.44
N LEU A 412 120.58 63.69 -48.39
CA LEU A 412 119.78 62.49 -48.08
C LEU A 412 119.31 62.48 -46.62
N THR A 413 118.05 62.10 -46.37
CA THR A 413 117.57 61.86 -45.00
C THR A 413 118.20 60.59 -44.42
N ASN A 414 118.13 60.42 -43.10
CA ASN A 414 118.63 59.21 -42.43
C ASN A 414 117.94 57.94 -42.97
N GLU A 415 116.63 58.03 -43.25
CA GLU A 415 115.86 56.93 -43.85
C GLU A 415 116.39 56.60 -45.25
N GLN A 416 116.64 57.60 -46.10
CA GLN A 416 117.18 57.39 -47.46
C GLN A 416 118.60 56.83 -47.44
N GLN A 417 119.46 57.27 -46.52
CA GLN A 417 120.80 56.71 -46.33
C GLN A 417 120.74 55.24 -45.90
N THR A 418 119.79 54.90 -45.03
CA THR A 418 119.56 53.53 -44.56
C THR A 418 119.03 52.65 -45.68
N GLU A 419 118.01 53.12 -46.42
CA GLU A 419 117.41 52.43 -47.57
C GLU A 419 118.44 52.13 -48.67
N LEU A 420 119.25 53.13 -49.04
CA LEU A 420 120.33 52.99 -50.01
C LEU A 420 121.38 51.96 -49.54
N SER A 421 121.78 52.02 -48.27
CA SER A 421 122.77 51.10 -47.73
C SER A 421 122.24 49.67 -47.65
N LEU A 422 120.97 49.48 -47.27
CA LEU A 422 120.32 48.17 -47.22
C LEU A 422 120.19 47.57 -48.63
N TYR A 423 119.83 48.39 -49.62
CA TYR A 423 119.79 47.98 -51.01
C TYR A 423 121.19 47.59 -51.52
N ALA A 424 122.22 48.41 -51.27
CA ALA A 424 123.59 48.08 -51.63
C ALA A 424 124.07 46.77 -50.96
N ALA A 425 123.75 46.57 -49.67
CA ALA A 425 124.06 45.33 -48.97
C ALA A 425 123.32 44.12 -49.55
N LYS A 426 122.08 44.29 -50.01
CA LYS A 426 121.31 43.26 -50.72
C LYS A 426 121.95 42.89 -52.06
N VAL A 427 122.35 43.88 -52.87
CA VAL A 427 123.07 43.65 -54.13
C VAL A 427 124.38 42.92 -53.88
N LEU A 428 125.18 43.39 -52.91
CA LEU A 428 126.44 42.74 -52.55
C LEU A 428 126.21 41.32 -52.02
N THR A 429 125.14 41.08 -51.27
CA THR A 429 124.79 39.75 -50.77
C THR A 429 124.51 38.79 -51.92
N GLU A 430 123.72 39.17 -52.92
CA GLU A 430 123.44 38.31 -54.07
C GLU A 430 124.70 38.05 -54.91
N VAL A 431 125.57 39.04 -55.10
CA VAL A 431 126.88 38.85 -55.77
C VAL A 431 127.78 37.91 -54.95
N ARG A 432 127.79 38.05 -53.63
CA ARG A 432 128.59 37.20 -52.73
C ARG A 432 128.10 35.75 -52.72
N LYS A 433 126.80 35.49 -52.86
CA LYS A 433 126.25 34.14 -52.99
C LYS A 433 126.84 33.42 -54.21
N VAL A 434 126.99 34.11 -55.35
CA VAL A 434 127.66 33.54 -56.54
C VAL A 434 129.10 33.09 -56.25
N LEU A 435 129.77 33.77 -55.31
CA LEU A 435 131.13 33.45 -54.88
C LEU A 435 131.19 32.54 -53.63
N GLY A 436 130.05 32.05 -53.12
CA GLY A 436 130.00 31.26 -51.88
C GLY A 436 130.41 32.02 -50.63
N ARG A 437 130.25 33.35 -50.60
CA ARG A 437 130.63 34.24 -49.48
C ARG A 437 129.43 34.59 -48.59
N PRO A 438 129.65 34.87 -47.30
CA PRO A 438 128.58 35.24 -46.38
C PRO A 438 127.88 36.54 -46.78
N ALA A 439 126.58 36.61 -46.48
CA ALA A 439 125.75 37.78 -46.70
C ALA A 439 126.30 39.04 -46.03
N MET A 440 125.98 40.19 -46.61
CA MET A 440 126.28 41.51 -46.05
C MET A 440 125.06 42.08 -45.35
N GLY A 441 125.30 42.62 -44.16
CA GLY A 441 124.32 43.44 -43.44
C GLY A 441 124.76 44.89 -43.39
N VAL A 442 123.82 45.76 -43.06
CA VAL A 442 124.09 47.15 -42.67
C VAL A 442 123.97 47.24 -41.16
N THR A 443 124.97 47.85 -40.52
CA THR A 443 124.93 48.19 -39.10
C THR A 443 124.95 49.69 -38.92
N ASP A 444 124.43 50.20 -37.81
CA ASP A 444 124.48 51.64 -37.49
C ASP A 444 125.91 52.18 -37.53
N ALA A 445 126.88 51.40 -37.08
CA ALA A 445 128.31 51.75 -37.16
C ALA A 445 128.80 51.90 -38.61
N SER A 446 128.36 51.03 -39.54
CA SER A 446 128.71 51.13 -40.96
C SER A 446 128.08 52.35 -41.64
N LEU A 447 126.82 52.66 -41.32
CA LEU A 447 126.11 53.87 -41.79
C LEU A 447 126.80 55.14 -41.29
N GLN A 448 127.12 55.18 -39.99
CA GLN A 448 127.81 56.31 -39.38
C GLN A 448 129.20 56.50 -39.99
N SER A 449 129.97 55.42 -40.18
CA SER A 449 131.29 55.49 -40.81
C SER A 449 131.22 56.03 -42.24
N ALA A 450 130.29 55.52 -43.07
CA ALA A 450 130.08 56.00 -44.44
C ALA A 450 129.65 57.48 -44.48
N THR A 451 128.75 57.90 -43.59
CA THR A 451 128.25 59.29 -43.51
C THR A 451 129.34 60.26 -43.08
N ASN A 452 130.13 59.89 -42.05
CA ASN A 452 131.28 60.67 -41.61
C ASN A 452 132.29 60.83 -42.75
N GLN A 453 132.51 59.76 -43.51
CA GLN A 453 133.44 59.79 -44.64
C GLN A 453 132.94 60.65 -45.79
N ALA A 454 131.65 60.55 -46.17
CA ALA A 454 131.03 61.42 -47.15
C ALA A 454 131.14 62.90 -46.74
N THR A 455 130.90 63.22 -45.46
CA THR A 455 131.02 64.58 -44.91
C THR A 455 132.44 65.14 -45.09
N LYS A 456 133.47 64.32 -44.90
CA LYS A 456 134.86 64.75 -45.14
C LYS A 456 135.13 65.07 -46.61
N TYR A 457 134.60 64.27 -47.54
CA TYR A 457 134.73 64.57 -48.98
C TYR A 457 134.00 65.84 -49.38
N ILE A 458 132.81 66.08 -48.83
CA ILE A 458 132.07 67.33 -49.03
C ILE A 458 132.88 68.52 -48.51
N ALA A 459 133.44 68.41 -47.29
CA ALA A 459 134.27 69.46 -46.70
C ALA A 459 135.56 69.73 -47.50
N ARG A 460 136.17 68.69 -48.10
CA ARG A 460 137.34 68.87 -48.96
C ARG A 460 136.99 69.63 -50.26
N GLY A 461 135.77 69.49 -50.77
CA GLY A 461 135.31 70.17 -51.98
C GLY A 461 135.92 69.63 -53.29
N THR A 462 136.80 68.62 -53.23
CA THR A 462 137.40 67.95 -54.40
C THR A 462 137.18 66.44 -54.36
N SER A 463 136.98 65.85 -55.53
CA SER A 463 136.69 64.40 -55.65
C SER A 463 137.91 63.54 -55.37
N ALA A 464 137.68 62.28 -54.96
CA ALA A 464 138.78 61.31 -54.79
C ALA A 464 139.54 61.02 -56.08
N ARG A 465 138.95 61.29 -57.25
CA ARG A 465 139.62 61.20 -58.55
C ARG A 465 140.70 62.26 -58.73
N GLN A 466 140.53 63.44 -58.12
CA GLN A 466 141.47 64.55 -58.24
C GLN A 466 142.59 64.45 -57.20
N ASP A 467 142.22 64.28 -55.93
CA ASP A 467 143.16 64.40 -54.79
C ASP A 467 143.32 63.10 -53.98
N GLY A 468 142.85 61.96 -54.51
CA GLY A 468 142.92 60.66 -53.85
C GLY A 468 141.92 60.45 -52.71
N HIS A 469 142.01 59.30 -52.04
CA HIS A 469 141.14 58.96 -50.92
C HIS A 469 141.49 59.77 -49.64
N LEU A 470 140.46 60.14 -48.88
CA LEU A 470 140.60 60.72 -47.55
C LEU A 470 140.79 59.61 -46.51
N TRP A 471 141.63 59.84 -45.50
CA TRP A 471 141.75 58.89 -44.39
C TRP A 471 140.49 58.87 -43.50
N GLY A 472 140.07 57.69 -43.07
CA GLY A 472 138.96 57.52 -42.14
C GLY A 472 138.94 56.17 -41.42
N ASP A 473 137.94 56.01 -40.55
CA ASP A 473 137.78 54.84 -39.68
C ASP A 473 137.08 53.70 -40.43
N TYR A 474 137.74 53.19 -41.48
CA TYR A 474 137.29 52.07 -42.29
C TYR A 474 138.49 51.32 -42.89
N ILE A 475 138.30 50.03 -43.21
CA ILE A 475 139.36 49.16 -43.74
C ILE A 475 139.49 49.20 -45.26
N GLY A 476 138.48 49.72 -45.95
CA GLY A 476 138.49 49.93 -47.40
C GLY A 476 137.27 50.72 -47.85
N GLU A 477 137.44 51.54 -48.87
CA GLU A 477 136.39 52.35 -49.48
C GLU A 477 136.46 52.21 -51.00
N ASN A 478 135.31 51.99 -51.62
CA ASN A 478 135.14 52.05 -53.07
C ASN A 478 134.26 53.27 -53.38
N ILE A 479 134.70 54.12 -54.31
CA ILE A 479 133.96 55.33 -54.70
C ILE A 479 133.47 55.18 -56.13
N SER A 480 132.18 55.47 -56.32
CA SER A 480 131.58 55.78 -57.62
C SER A 480 131.13 57.24 -57.60
N LEU A 481 131.22 57.93 -58.73
CA LEU A 481 130.82 59.33 -58.87
C LEU A 481 129.54 59.41 -59.71
N THR A 482 128.50 60.02 -59.16
CA THR A 482 127.19 60.24 -59.81
C THR A 482 126.83 61.73 -59.81
N ALA A 483 125.87 62.14 -60.64
CA ALA A 483 125.45 63.55 -60.74
C ALA A 483 124.39 63.90 -59.67
N SER A 484 124.19 65.19 -59.36
CA SER A 484 123.59 65.64 -58.09
C SER A 484 122.08 65.36 -57.87
N ARG A 485 121.32 64.85 -58.85
CA ARG A 485 119.88 64.55 -58.69
C ARG A 485 119.42 63.38 -59.54
N HIS A 486 118.85 62.38 -58.90
CA HIS A 486 118.42 61.14 -59.51
C HIS A 486 117.15 60.61 -58.83
N THR A 487 116.36 59.81 -59.54
CA THR A 487 115.31 59.01 -58.89
C THR A 487 115.97 57.91 -58.07
N MET A 488 115.28 57.36 -57.06
CA MET A 488 115.79 56.18 -56.32
C MET A 488 116.00 54.94 -57.22
N THR A 489 115.50 54.95 -58.45
CA THR A 489 115.79 53.91 -59.46
C THR A 489 117.05 54.17 -60.27
N ASP A 490 117.40 55.45 -60.45
CA ASP A 490 118.62 55.84 -61.15
C ASP A 490 119.85 55.83 -60.20
N MET A 491 119.62 56.00 -58.89
CA MET A 491 120.60 55.77 -57.82
C MET A 491 120.76 54.28 -57.53
#